data_AF-A0A2N2H044-F1
#
_entry.id   AF-A0A2N2H044-F1
#
_cell.length_a   1.000
_cell.length_b   1.000
_cell.length_c   1.000
_cell.angle_alpha   90.00
_cell.angle_beta   90.00
_cell.angle_gamma   90.00
#
_symmetry.space_group_name_H-M   'P 1'
#
loop_
_entity.id
_entity.type
_entity.pdbx_description
1 polymer ?
#
loop_
_entity_poly.entity_id
_entity_poly.type
_entity_poly.pdbx_seq_one_letter_code
_entity_poly.pdbx_strand_id
1 'polypeptide(L)'
;MDKTKEYANHFQKWIDNYADDTRIIMAVAQDSALPAEFRRLAIGTLNYNLKQLDLIPDFYTPVGLIDDAMIIRVFARLTLDDAIQMSDDRIKRRIVQMAEEDAVLQEFCGEVLYNALVKYVKAQPDRKVRQRDAKIVMENPSIMKEFMDDLELEIRGYEGSLIENHEEVIKDLKSFLKLKLVG
;
A
#
# COMPACT_ATOMS: atom_id res chain seq x y z
N MET A 1 1.84 -2.71 -28.12
CA MET A 1 1.38 -3.61 -27.03
C MET A 1 0.17 -2.95 -26.41
N ASP A 2 -0.90 -3.69 -26.14
CA ASP A 2 -2.08 -3.14 -25.48
C ASP A 2 -1.72 -2.73 -24.04
N LYS A 3 -1.76 -1.42 -23.75
CA LYS A 3 -1.39 -0.84 -22.44
C LYS A 3 -2.25 -1.41 -21.31
N THR A 4 -3.50 -1.77 -21.59
CA THR A 4 -4.41 -2.41 -20.62
C THR A 4 -3.81 -3.72 -20.11
N LYS A 5 -3.34 -4.57 -21.02
CA LYS A 5 -2.71 -5.84 -20.68
C LYS A 5 -1.38 -5.66 -19.96
N GLU A 6 -0.62 -4.62 -20.31
CA GLU A 6 0.62 -4.26 -19.60
C GLU A 6 0.34 -3.92 -18.13
N TYR A 7 -0.61 -3.02 -17.86
CA TYR A 7 -1.02 -2.67 -16.50
C TYR A 7 -1.54 -3.86 -15.72
N ALA A 8 -2.44 -4.66 -16.30
CA ALA A 8 -2.97 -5.87 -15.67
C ALA A 8 -1.85 -6.83 -15.24
N ASN A 9 -0.83 -7.05 -16.08
CA ASN A 9 0.30 -7.91 -15.73
C ASN A 9 1.14 -7.36 -14.57
N HIS A 10 1.31 -6.02 -14.48
CA HIS A 10 1.98 -5.40 -13.34
C HIS A 10 1.16 -5.56 -12.07
N PHE A 11 -0.14 -5.28 -12.14
CA PHE A 11 -1.06 -5.38 -11.00
C PHE A 11 -1.19 -6.82 -10.50
N GLN A 12 -1.19 -7.82 -11.38
CA GLN A 12 -1.16 -9.22 -10.97
C GLN A 12 0.08 -9.53 -10.13
N LYS A 13 1.27 -9.09 -10.59
CA LYS A 13 2.51 -9.29 -9.81
C LYS A 13 2.44 -8.62 -8.44
N TRP A 14 1.72 -7.51 -8.31
CA TRP A 14 1.59 -6.82 -7.04
C TRP A 14 0.67 -7.57 -6.08
N ILE A 15 -0.44 -8.12 -6.58
CA ILE A 15 -1.32 -9.04 -5.83
C ILE A 15 -0.51 -10.26 -5.37
N ASP A 16 0.27 -10.87 -6.27
CA ASP A 16 1.04 -12.08 -5.98
C ASP A 16 2.10 -11.84 -4.88
N ASN A 17 2.64 -10.63 -4.77
CA ASN A 17 3.66 -10.26 -3.77
C ASN A 17 3.11 -9.51 -2.55
N TYR A 18 1.80 -9.27 -2.49
CA TYR A 18 1.18 -8.40 -1.49
C TYR A 18 1.55 -8.76 -0.05
N ALA A 19 1.50 -10.06 0.27
CA ALA A 19 1.82 -10.58 1.59
C ALA A 19 3.28 -10.27 2.02
N ASP A 20 4.22 -10.47 1.10
CA ASP A 20 5.64 -10.22 1.36
C ASP A 20 5.92 -8.72 1.46
N ASP A 21 5.35 -7.93 0.56
CA ASP A 21 5.47 -6.47 0.57
C ASP A 21 4.93 -5.88 1.86
N THR A 22 3.79 -6.36 2.34
CA THR A 22 3.20 -5.90 3.60
C THR A 22 4.12 -6.23 4.79
N ARG A 23 4.75 -7.41 4.83
CA ARG A 23 5.72 -7.76 5.87
C ARG A 23 6.98 -6.89 5.85
N ILE A 24 7.43 -6.47 4.67
CA ILE A 24 8.52 -5.48 4.54
C ILE A 24 8.10 -4.16 5.21
N ILE A 25 6.87 -3.70 5.00
CA ILE A 25 6.38 -2.45 5.62
C ILE A 25 6.21 -2.62 7.14
N MET A 26 5.77 -3.80 7.61
CA MET A 26 5.71 -4.13 9.04
C MET A 26 7.09 -4.02 9.69
N ALA A 27 8.14 -4.54 9.04
CA ALA A 27 9.51 -4.42 9.54
C ALA A 27 9.96 -2.95 9.65
N VAL A 28 9.63 -2.11 8.66
CA VAL A 28 9.90 -0.66 8.72
C VAL A 28 9.21 -0.01 9.93
N ALA A 29 7.93 -0.30 10.15
CA ALA A 29 7.16 0.29 11.25
C ALA A 29 7.76 -0.05 12.64
N GLN A 30 8.30 -1.27 12.78
CA GLN A 30 8.86 -1.77 14.03
C GLN A 30 10.31 -1.34 14.30
N ASP A 31 11.07 -0.95 13.28
CA ASP A 31 12.48 -0.60 13.42
C ASP A 31 12.65 0.78 14.08
N SER A 32 12.99 0.79 15.37
CA SER A 32 13.17 2.01 16.15
C SER A 32 14.42 2.82 15.77
N ALA A 33 15.33 2.27 14.96
CA ALA A 33 16.49 2.99 14.43
C ALA A 33 16.12 3.88 13.23
N LEU A 34 14.98 3.66 12.58
CA LEU A 34 14.52 4.46 11.45
C LEU A 34 13.89 5.79 11.89
N PRO A 35 13.91 6.82 11.03
CA PRO A 35 13.25 8.10 11.29
C PRO A 35 11.79 7.94 11.70
N ALA A 36 11.35 8.72 12.69
CA ALA A 36 9.99 8.62 13.22
C ALA A 36 8.92 8.83 12.14
N GLU A 37 9.13 9.77 11.21
CA GLU A 37 8.19 10.01 10.11
C GLU A 37 8.13 8.86 9.10
N PHE A 38 9.25 8.18 8.83
CA PHE A 38 9.27 7.00 7.96
C PHE A 38 8.40 5.87 8.56
N ARG A 39 8.60 5.61 9.86
CA ARG A 39 7.82 4.62 10.61
C ARG A 39 6.36 5.01 10.72
N ARG A 40 6.08 6.30 10.96
CA ARG A 40 4.72 6.85 11.04
C ARG A 40 3.98 6.66 9.72
N LEU A 41 4.64 6.91 8.59
CA LEU A 41 4.04 6.67 7.27
C LEU A 41 3.82 5.17 7.02
N ALA A 42 4.76 4.31 7.42
CA ALA A 42 4.61 2.86 7.31
C ALA A 42 3.38 2.35 8.08
N ILE A 43 3.16 2.85 9.30
CA ILE A 43 1.96 2.52 10.10
C ILE A 43 0.69 3.05 9.44
N GLY A 44 0.72 4.26 8.88
CA GLY A 44 -0.42 4.80 8.12
C GLY A 44 -0.79 3.91 6.93
N THR A 45 0.20 3.48 6.14
CA THR A 45 0.03 2.53 5.04
C THR A 45 -0.54 1.20 5.53
N LEU A 46 0.00 0.64 6.60
CA LEU A 46 -0.50 -0.63 7.16
C LEU A 46 -1.90 -0.50 7.76
N ASN A 47 -2.24 0.65 8.34
CA ASN A 47 -3.58 0.93 8.86
C ASN A 47 -4.62 0.97 7.74
N TYR A 48 -4.24 1.45 6.55
CA TYR A 48 -5.09 1.39 5.36
C TYR A 48 -5.38 -0.06 4.98
N ASN A 49 -4.33 -0.88 4.92
CA ASN A 49 -4.38 -2.30 4.56
C ASN A 49 -5.06 -3.21 5.61
N LEU A 50 -5.64 -2.65 6.68
CA LEU A 50 -6.51 -3.40 7.59
C LEU A 50 -7.96 -3.19 7.14
N LYS A 51 -8.69 -4.28 6.90
CA LYS A 51 -10.07 -4.27 6.41
C LYS A 51 -10.89 -3.15 7.05
N GLN A 52 -11.57 -2.38 6.19
CA GLN A 52 -12.69 -1.44 6.45
C GLN A 52 -12.46 0.03 6.07
N LEU A 53 -11.36 0.42 5.43
CA LEU A 53 -11.11 1.84 5.05
C LEU A 53 -10.64 2.04 3.61
N ASP A 54 -10.91 1.06 2.77
CA ASP A 54 -10.36 0.98 1.42
C ASP A 54 -11.09 1.97 0.50
N LEU A 55 -10.36 2.53 -0.46
CA LEU A 55 -10.95 3.27 -1.58
C LEU A 55 -11.88 2.33 -2.34
N ILE A 56 -11.55 1.05 -2.39
CA ILE A 56 -12.27 -0.01 -3.09
C ILE A 56 -12.49 -1.19 -2.12
N PRO A 57 -13.74 -1.60 -1.84
CA PRO A 57 -13.99 -2.70 -0.91
C PRO A 57 -13.29 -4.00 -1.31
N ASP A 58 -12.66 -4.68 -0.35
CA ASP A 58 -11.86 -5.91 -0.57
C ASP A 58 -12.61 -7.03 -1.31
N PHE A 59 -13.92 -7.14 -1.10
CA PHE A 59 -14.73 -8.17 -1.75
C PHE A 59 -14.90 -7.93 -3.26
N TYR A 60 -14.54 -6.74 -3.77
CA TYR A 60 -14.52 -6.43 -5.20
C TYR A 60 -13.18 -6.87 -5.81
N THR A 61 -12.91 -8.18 -5.76
CA THR A 61 -11.69 -8.77 -6.29
C THR A 61 -11.73 -8.83 -7.83
N PRO A 62 -10.60 -8.62 -8.53
CA PRO A 62 -9.26 -8.36 -7.98
C PRO A 62 -9.01 -6.89 -7.64
N VAL A 63 -9.92 -5.97 -7.96
CA VAL A 63 -9.68 -4.50 -7.91
C VAL A 63 -9.34 -4.00 -6.50
N GLY A 64 -10.03 -4.45 -5.46
CA GLY A 64 -9.70 -4.11 -4.06
C GLY A 64 -8.28 -4.53 -3.67
N LEU A 65 -7.84 -5.70 -4.14
CA LEU A 65 -6.48 -6.19 -3.89
C LEU A 65 -5.41 -5.35 -4.61
N ILE A 66 -5.75 -4.82 -5.79
CA ILE A 66 -4.86 -3.92 -6.51
C ILE A 66 -4.70 -2.63 -5.72
N ASP A 67 -5.81 -2.07 -5.22
CA ASP A 67 -5.85 -0.84 -4.43
C ASP A 67 -4.88 -0.88 -3.24
N ASP A 68 -4.95 -1.91 -2.40
CA ASP A 68 -4.03 -2.11 -1.27
C ASP A 68 -2.57 -2.14 -1.72
N ALA A 69 -2.31 -2.88 -2.80
CA ALA A 69 -0.97 -3.01 -3.33
C ALA A 69 -0.45 -1.67 -3.88
N MET A 70 -1.31 -0.81 -4.45
CA MET A 70 -0.92 0.52 -4.91
C MET A 70 -0.45 1.43 -3.78
N ILE A 71 -1.15 1.40 -2.64
CA ILE A 71 -0.80 2.21 -1.46
C ILE A 71 0.63 1.90 -1.00
N ILE A 72 1.02 0.62 -1.03
CA ILE A 72 2.39 0.19 -0.72
C ILE A 72 3.43 0.79 -1.68
N ARG A 73 3.14 0.87 -2.99
CA ARG A 73 4.07 1.45 -3.98
C ARG A 73 4.23 2.95 -3.78
N VAL A 74 3.13 3.65 -3.51
CA VAL A 74 3.17 5.09 -3.21
C VAL A 74 3.95 5.34 -1.92
N PHE A 75 3.75 4.52 -0.88
CA PHE A 75 4.57 4.55 0.33
C PHE A 75 6.05 4.41 -0.01
N ALA A 76 6.43 3.35 -0.73
CA ALA A 76 7.82 3.07 -1.06
C ALA A 76 8.47 4.23 -1.84
N ARG A 77 7.71 4.85 -2.76
CA ARG A 77 8.15 6.02 -3.50
C ARG A 77 8.39 7.23 -2.60
N LEU A 78 7.48 7.48 -1.65
CA LEU A 78 7.58 8.62 -0.72
C LEU A 78 8.74 8.49 0.27
N THR A 79 9.18 7.27 0.54
CA THR A 79 10.22 6.97 1.56
C THR A 79 11.51 6.47 0.96
N LEU A 80 11.71 6.61 -0.35
CA LEU A 80 12.87 6.08 -1.06
C LEU A 80 14.18 6.65 -0.49
N ASP A 81 14.20 7.94 -0.15
CA ASP A 81 15.37 8.61 0.42
C ASP A 81 15.66 8.12 1.84
N ASP A 82 14.64 7.73 2.60
CA ASP A 82 14.80 7.18 3.95
C ASP A 82 15.30 5.72 3.92
N ALA A 83 15.00 4.98 2.85
CA ALA A 83 15.41 3.58 2.69
C ALA A 83 16.94 3.39 2.72
N ILE A 84 17.73 4.45 2.46
CA ILE A 84 19.20 4.39 2.57
C ILE A 84 19.68 4.10 4.00
N GLN A 85 18.88 4.46 5.00
CA GLN A 85 19.19 4.33 6.43
C GLN A 85 18.91 2.92 6.97
N MET A 86 18.26 2.07 6.17
CA MET A 86 17.95 0.70 6.55
C MET A 86 19.22 -0.16 6.56
N SER A 87 19.40 -0.92 7.63
CA SER A 87 20.52 -1.87 7.74
C SER A 87 20.30 -3.18 6.98
N ASP A 88 19.05 -3.58 6.77
CA ASP A 88 18.72 -4.80 6.02
C ASP A 88 18.69 -4.51 4.52
N ASP A 89 19.73 -4.98 3.83
CA ASP A 89 19.89 -4.85 2.38
C ASP A 89 18.77 -5.51 1.57
N ARG A 90 18.14 -6.59 2.07
CA ARG A 90 17.01 -7.23 1.38
C ARG A 90 15.79 -6.34 1.43
N ILE A 91 15.45 -5.83 2.61
CA ILE A 91 14.29 -4.94 2.80
C ILE A 91 14.50 -3.66 1.99
N LYS A 92 15.70 -3.06 2.07
CA LYS A 92 16.09 -1.90 1.27
C LYS A 92 15.91 -2.11 -0.23
N ARG A 93 16.44 -3.21 -0.79
CA ARG A 93 16.27 -3.53 -2.22
C ARG A 93 14.80 -3.67 -2.60
N ARG A 94 13.97 -4.28 -1.75
CA ARG A 94 12.55 -4.43 -2.05
C ARG A 94 11.81 -3.09 -2.05
N ILE A 95 12.11 -2.20 -1.11
CA ILE A 95 11.54 -0.84 -1.11
C ILE A 95 11.93 -0.09 -2.38
N VAL A 96 13.20 -0.17 -2.81
CA VAL A 96 13.63 0.45 -4.08
C VAL A 96 12.82 -0.10 -5.26
N GLN A 97 12.64 -1.42 -5.36
CA GLN A 97 11.84 -2.03 -6.42
C GLN A 97 10.37 -1.58 -6.38
N MET A 98 9.74 -1.54 -5.21
CA MET A 98 8.36 -1.03 -5.06
C MET A 98 8.25 0.45 -5.44
N ALA A 99 9.27 1.25 -5.14
CA ALA A 99 9.33 2.66 -5.54
C ALA A 99 9.50 2.84 -7.06
N GLU A 100 10.19 1.92 -7.73
CA GLU A 100 10.30 1.91 -9.20
C GLU A 100 8.99 1.46 -9.86
N GLU A 101 8.28 0.49 -9.25
CA GLU A 101 6.96 0.02 -9.69
C GLU A 101 5.91 1.16 -9.69
N ASP A 102 6.06 2.17 -8.83
CA ASP A 102 5.19 3.36 -8.78
C ASP A 102 5.15 4.15 -10.11
N ALA A 103 6.16 4.04 -10.97
CA ALA A 103 6.11 4.64 -12.31
C ALA A 103 4.92 4.13 -13.14
N VAL A 104 4.53 2.86 -12.94
CA VAL A 104 3.32 2.27 -13.58
C VAL A 104 2.05 2.97 -13.08
N LEU A 105 1.98 3.29 -11.78
CA LEU A 105 0.86 4.03 -11.20
C LEU A 105 0.79 5.46 -11.74
N GLN A 106 1.92 6.14 -11.85
CA GLN A 106 1.99 7.50 -12.40
C GLN A 106 1.45 7.53 -13.84
N GLU A 107 1.87 6.59 -14.69
CA GLU A 107 1.37 6.47 -16.07
C GLU A 107 -0.13 6.14 -16.10
N PHE A 108 -0.55 5.15 -15.30
CA PHE A 108 -1.94 4.69 -15.27
C PHE A 108 -2.92 5.78 -14.79
N CYS A 109 -2.58 6.46 -13.69
CA CYS A 109 -3.42 7.49 -13.08
C CYS A 109 -3.38 8.81 -13.86
N GLY A 110 -2.22 9.17 -14.41
CA GLY A 110 -1.94 10.54 -14.85
C GLY A 110 -1.83 11.51 -13.68
N GLU A 111 -1.37 12.72 -13.96
CA GLU A 111 -0.94 13.70 -12.95
C GLU A 111 -2.00 14.02 -11.89
N VAL A 112 -3.22 14.37 -12.31
CA VAL A 112 -4.28 14.82 -11.39
C VAL A 112 -4.66 13.72 -10.39
N LEU A 113 -4.89 12.51 -10.89
CA LEU A 113 -5.33 11.40 -10.05
C LEU A 113 -4.18 10.89 -9.18
N TYR A 114 -2.97 10.83 -9.73
CA TYR A 114 -1.78 10.40 -8.97
C TYR A 114 -1.47 11.37 -7.82
N ASN A 115 -1.53 12.69 -8.06
CA ASN A 115 -1.33 13.67 -7.00
C ASN A 115 -2.39 13.56 -5.89
N ALA A 116 -3.64 13.27 -6.24
CA ALA A 116 -4.69 13.01 -5.27
C ALA A 116 -4.42 11.74 -4.45
N LEU A 117 -3.96 10.66 -5.10
CA LEU A 117 -3.55 9.42 -4.44
C LEU A 117 -2.38 9.66 -3.47
N VAL A 118 -1.32 10.37 -3.89
CA VAL A 118 -0.19 10.71 -3.01
C VAL A 118 -0.65 11.51 -1.79
N LYS A 119 -1.53 12.50 -1.98
CA LYS A 119 -2.11 13.27 -0.88
C LYS A 119 -2.92 12.37 0.06
N TYR A 120 -3.68 11.42 -0.49
CA TYR A 120 -4.44 10.44 0.27
C TYR A 120 -3.54 9.55 1.13
N VAL A 121 -2.44 9.03 0.57
CA VAL A 121 -1.46 8.19 1.29
C VAL A 121 -0.76 8.97 2.41
N LYS A 122 -0.33 10.22 2.14
CA LYS A 122 0.29 11.09 3.15
C LYS A 122 -0.60 11.40 4.35
N ALA A 123 -1.92 11.35 4.17
CA ALA A 123 -2.89 11.60 5.23
C ALA A 123 -3.25 10.35 6.05
N GLN A 124 -2.85 9.14 5.61
CA GLN A 124 -3.19 7.90 6.32
C GLN A 124 -2.70 7.84 7.77
N PRO A 125 -1.51 8.35 8.12
CA PRO A 125 -1.04 8.26 9.50
C PRO A 125 -1.92 8.98 10.52
N ASP A 126 -2.72 9.96 10.09
CA ASP A 126 -3.64 10.72 10.93
C ASP A 126 -5.06 10.14 10.98
N ARG A 127 -5.34 9.11 10.17
CA ARG A 127 -6.64 8.44 10.15
C ARG A 127 -6.72 7.43 11.27
N LYS A 128 -7.90 7.39 11.92
CA LYS A 128 -8.19 6.42 12.98
C LYS A 128 -8.86 5.19 12.39
N VAL A 129 -8.23 4.05 12.60
CA VAL A 129 -8.75 2.71 12.27
C VAL A 129 -8.90 1.98 13.59
N ARG A 130 -10.06 1.41 13.91
CA ARG A 130 -10.29 0.76 15.23
C ARG A 130 -9.85 1.64 16.42
N GLN A 131 -10.10 2.95 16.35
CA GLN A 131 -9.72 3.97 17.34
C GLN A 131 -8.20 4.25 17.50
N ARG A 132 -7.33 3.66 16.67
CA ARG A 132 -5.88 3.91 16.65
C ARG A 132 -5.46 4.67 15.39
N ASP A 133 -4.65 5.71 15.56
CA ASP A 133 -3.87 6.35 14.49
C ASP A 133 -2.39 5.97 14.62
N ALA A 134 -1.53 6.43 13.71
CA ALA A 134 -0.12 6.06 13.75
C ALA A 134 0.58 6.52 15.05
N LYS A 135 0.17 7.66 15.61
CA LYS A 135 0.73 8.17 16.86
C LYS A 135 0.42 7.22 18.02
N ILE A 136 -0.84 6.82 18.17
CA ILE A 136 -1.27 5.89 19.23
C ILE A 136 -0.52 4.55 19.11
N VAL A 137 -0.34 4.04 17.88
CA VAL A 137 0.39 2.79 17.63
C VAL A 137 1.87 2.93 18.00
N MET A 138 2.52 4.04 17.63
CA MET A 138 3.96 4.25 17.92
C MET A 138 4.26 4.47 19.40
N GLU A 139 3.37 5.17 20.12
CA GLU A 139 3.58 5.52 21.53
C GLU A 139 3.28 4.36 22.49
N ASN A 140 2.59 3.31 22.04
CA ASN A 140 2.15 2.21 22.90
C ASN A 140 2.63 0.84 22.37
N PRO A 141 3.63 0.22 23.02
CA PRO A 141 4.17 -1.08 22.61
C PRO A 141 3.14 -2.22 22.58
N SER A 142 2.15 -2.20 23.48
CA SER A 142 1.09 -3.22 23.49
C SER A 142 0.16 -3.07 22.28
N ILE A 143 -0.20 -1.83 21.93
CA ILE A 143 -1.00 -1.55 20.72
C ILE A 143 -0.19 -1.87 19.45
N MET A 144 1.11 -1.55 19.42
CA MET A 144 2.00 -1.95 18.32
C MET A 144 1.99 -3.47 18.12
N LYS A 145 2.08 -4.25 19.21
CA LYS A 145 2.04 -5.71 19.12
C LYS A 145 0.70 -6.19 18.55
N GLU A 146 -0.42 -5.73 19.11
CA GLU A 146 -1.77 -6.08 18.64
C GLU A 146 -1.98 -5.72 17.17
N PHE A 147 -1.51 -4.54 16.76
CA PHE A 147 -1.56 -4.10 15.36
C PHE A 147 -0.81 -5.03 14.42
N MET A 148 0.38 -5.51 14.81
CA MET A 148 1.17 -6.44 14.01
C MET A 148 0.55 -7.84 13.97
N ASP A 149 -0.06 -8.29 15.08
CA ASP A 149 -0.79 -9.56 15.12
C ASP A 149 -2.04 -9.52 14.22
N ASP A 150 -2.78 -8.40 14.22
CA ASP A 150 -3.90 -8.15 13.31
C ASP A 150 -3.47 -8.24 11.84
N LEU A 151 -2.39 -7.53 11.47
CA LEU A 151 -1.86 -7.53 10.11
C LEU A 151 -1.40 -8.92 9.65
N GLU A 152 -0.72 -9.67 10.51
CA GLU A 152 -0.28 -11.01 10.17
C GLU A 152 -1.47 -11.98 10.01
N LEU A 153 -2.53 -11.84 10.82
CA LEU A 153 -3.77 -12.58 10.62
C LEU A 153 -4.42 -12.23 9.28
N GLU A 154 -4.44 -10.96 8.92
CA GLU A 154 -5.03 -10.46 7.69
C GLU A 154 -4.28 -10.95 6.45
N ILE A 155 -2.96 -10.85 6.44
CA ILE A 155 -2.10 -11.36 5.36
C ILE A 155 -2.24 -12.88 5.21
N ARG A 156 -2.43 -13.63 6.29
CA ARG A 156 -2.67 -15.09 6.20
C ARG A 156 -4.02 -15.45 5.61
N GLY A 157 -5.02 -14.61 5.83
CA GLY A 157 -6.35 -14.73 5.23
C GLY A 157 -6.43 -14.14 3.82
N TYR A 158 -5.33 -13.60 3.30
CA TYR A 158 -5.28 -13.02 1.97
C TYR A 158 -5.31 -14.13 0.92
N GLU A 159 -6.42 -14.21 0.19
CA GLU A 159 -6.55 -15.05 -0.99
C GLU A 159 -6.24 -14.19 -2.22
N GLY A 160 -5.11 -14.48 -2.88
CA GLY A 160 -4.79 -13.84 -4.15
C GLY A 160 -5.91 -14.04 -5.18
N SER A 161 -5.96 -13.19 -6.19
CA SER A 161 -6.95 -13.27 -7.25
C SER A 161 -6.27 -13.13 -8.61
N LEU A 162 -6.78 -13.86 -9.60
CA LEU A 162 -6.32 -13.76 -10.99
C LEU A 162 -7.11 -12.67 -11.71
N ILE A 163 -6.40 -11.77 -12.39
CA ILE A 163 -6.99 -10.80 -13.29
C ILE A 163 -7.34 -11.52 -14.61
N GLU A 164 -8.58 -12.02 -14.72
CA GLU A 164 -9.06 -12.69 -15.93
C GLU A 164 -9.50 -11.70 -17.02
N ASN A 165 -10.25 -10.67 -16.64
CA ASN A 165 -10.75 -9.64 -17.55
C ASN A 165 -9.96 -8.33 -17.40
N HIS A 166 -8.92 -8.17 -18.20
CA HIS A 166 -8.03 -7.01 -18.11
C HIS A 166 -8.76 -5.69 -18.36
N GLU A 167 -9.65 -5.62 -19.36
CA GLU A 167 -10.33 -4.37 -19.72
C GLU A 167 -11.25 -3.88 -18.60
N GLU A 168 -12.03 -4.79 -18.02
CA GLU A 168 -12.96 -4.49 -16.93
C GLU A 168 -12.22 -4.04 -15.67
N VAL A 169 -11.21 -4.79 -15.23
CA VAL A 169 -10.44 -4.47 -14.02
C VAL A 169 -9.77 -3.10 -14.11
N ILE A 170 -9.13 -2.80 -15.25
CA ILE A 170 -8.46 -1.50 -15.47
C ILE A 170 -9.48 -0.35 -15.51
N LYS A 171 -10.63 -0.56 -16.16
CA LYS A 171 -11.71 0.43 -16.22
C LYS A 171 -12.29 0.69 -14.83
N ASP A 172 -12.57 -0.36 -14.07
CA ASP A 172 -13.18 -0.26 -12.74
C ASP A 172 -12.24 0.40 -11.74
N LEU A 173 -10.98 -0.06 -11.67
CA LEU A 173 -9.95 0.56 -10.83
C LEU A 173 -9.88 2.07 -11.09
N LYS A 174 -9.78 2.48 -12.36
CA LYS A 174 -9.69 3.90 -12.72
C LYS A 174 -10.96 4.67 -12.37
N SER A 175 -12.12 4.04 -12.47
CA SER A 175 -13.42 4.65 -12.14
C SER A 175 -13.58 4.87 -10.64
N PHE A 176 -13.24 3.88 -9.81
CA PHE A 176 -13.24 4.00 -8.36
C PHE A 176 -12.28 5.07 -7.86
N LEU A 177 -11.03 5.06 -8.34
CA LEU A 177 -10.03 6.03 -7.93
C LEU A 177 -10.49 7.46 -8.25
N LYS A 178 -11.03 7.71 -9.45
CA LYS A 178 -11.59 9.03 -9.80
C LYS A 178 -12.73 9.43 -8.87
N LEU A 179 -13.68 8.53 -8.62
CA LEU A 179 -14.83 8.78 -7.77
C LEU A 179 -14.44 9.11 -6.32
N LYS A 180 -13.41 8.46 -5.80
CA LYS A 180 -13.02 8.57 -4.37
C LYS A 180 -11.99 9.66 -4.08
N LEU A 181 -11.15 9.98 -5.05
CA LEU A 181 -10.01 10.88 -4.85
C LEU A 181 -10.21 12.27 -5.48
N VAL A 182 -11.03 12.36 -6.52
CA VAL A 182 -11.20 13.60 -7.31
C VAL A 182 -12.66 14.07 -7.36
N GLY A 183 -13.61 13.13 -7.33
CA GLY A 183 -15.05 13.42 -7.19
C GLY A 183 -15.39 13.99 -5.82
#